data_AF-A0A2N2JU20-F1
#
_entry.id   AF-A0A2N2JU20-F1
#
_cell.length_a   1.000
_cell.length_b   1.000
_cell.length_c   1.000
_cell.angle_alpha   90.00
_cell.angle_beta   90.00
_cell.angle_gamma   90.00
#
_symmetry.space_group_name_H-M   'P 1'
#
loop_
_entity.id
_entity.type
_entity.pdbx_description
1 polymer ?
#
loop_
_entity_poly.entity_id
_entity_poly.type
_entity_poly.pdbx_seq_one_letter_code
_entity_poly.pdbx_strand_id
1 'polypeptide(L)'
;MEIVIDTNVLVAGLLSPFGACGKIVRMVSAGDLTLSFDARILSEYKEVLRRPRFGFEEEKVAAFLDYIVYRGRAVASSPLSHSLPDPDDEPFLEVTLASQSVCLVTGNQKHFPAERCQGAKVASPNEFLIFFKNQQAEKKRRTKGSTRTRKKPHAG
;
A
#
# COMPACT_ATOMS: atom_id res chain seq x y z
N MET A 1 0.21 -7.75 4.61
CA MET A 1 1.04 -6.60 5.03
C MET A 1 0.23 -5.36 4.76
N GLU A 2 0.09 -4.45 5.71
CA GLU A 2 -0.77 -3.26 5.57
C GLU A 2 0.00 -2.08 5.01
N ILE A 3 -0.57 -1.43 4.00
CA ILE A 3 -0.01 -0.25 3.34
C ILE A 3 -1.13 0.73 2.99
N VAL A 4 -0.76 1.99 2.73
CA VAL A 4 -1.61 2.94 2.02
C VAL A 4 -1.02 3.12 0.62
N ILE A 5 -1.89 3.26 -0.37
CA ILE A 5 -1.50 3.52 -1.76
C ILE A 5 -2.07 4.88 -2.14
N ASP A 6 -1.30 5.69 -2.86
CA ASP A 6 -1.75 6.92 -3.51
C ASP A 6 -2.52 6.57 -4.81
N THR A 7 -3.55 7.33 -5.14
CA THR A 7 -4.34 7.18 -6.36
C THR A 7 -3.49 7.13 -7.63
N ASN A 8 -2.38 7.87 -7.72
CA ASN A 8 -1.50 7.84 -8.91
C ASN A 8 -0.91 6.45 -9.17
N VAL A 9 -0.64 5.67 -8.12
CA VAL A 9 -0.09 4.32 -8.21
C VAL A 9 -1.18 3.35 -8.65
N LEU A 10 -2.42 3.50 -8.15
CA LEU A 10 -3.55 2.71 -8.62
C LEU A 10 -3.80 2.94 -10.11
N VAL A 11 -3.91 4.20 -10.54
CA VAL A 11 -4.12 4.57 -11.94
C VAL A 11 -3.01 4.01 -12.82
N ALA A 12 -1.74 4.27 -12.47
CA ALA A 12 -0.61 3.79 -13.25
C ALA A 12 -0.54 2.26 -13.29
N GLY A 13 -0.95 1.58 -12.21
CA GLY A 13 -0.94 0.13 -12.14
C GLY A 13 -2.04 -0.54 -12.96
N LEU A 14 -3.21 0.11 -13.07
CA LEU A 14 -4.31 -0.35 -13.92
C LEU A 14 -4.04 -0.06 -15.40
N LEU A 15 -3.37 1.05 -15.73
CA LEU A 15 -2.96 1.37 -17.12
C LEU A 15 -1.78 0.51 -17.59
N SER A 16 -0.78 0.27 -16.74
CA SER A 16 0.45 -0.45 -17.07
C SER A 16 0.68 -1.63 -16.11
N PRO A 17 0.05 -2.78 -16.37
CA PRO A 17 0.07 -3.91 -15.44
C PRO A 17 1.47 -4.49 -15.24
N PHE A 18 2.36 -4.42 -16.23
CA PHE A 18 3.69 -5.04 -16.15
C PHE A 18 4.73 -4.19 -15.40
N GLY A 19 4.43 -2.92 -15.11
CA GLY A 19 5.29 -2.02 -14.34
C GLY A 19 5.27 -2.27 -12.82
N ALA A 20 6.01 -1.44 -12.08
CA ALA A 20 6.08 -1.51 -10.62
C ALA A 20 4.70 -1.29 -9.97
N CYS A 21 3.97 -0.26 -10.40
CA CYS A 21 2.62 0.01 -9.93
C CYS A 21 1.67 -1.16 -10.20
N GLY A 22 1.69 -1.70 -11.42
CA GLY A 22 0.83 -2.83 -11.80
C GLY A 22 1.13 -4.09 -10.99
N LYS A 23 2.39 -4.32 -10.63
CA LYS A 23 2.76 -5.38 -9.70
C LYS A 23 2.16 -5.17 -8.31
N ILE A 24 2.18 -3.95 -7.79
CA ILE A 24 1.59 -3.64 -6.48
C ILE A 24 0.08 -3.86 -6.51
N VAL A 25 -0.62 -3.39 -7.55
CA VAL A 25 -2.06 -3.63 -7.73
C VAL A 25 -2.38 -5.12 -7.75
N ARG A 26 -1.62 -5.93 -8.51
CA ARG A 26 -1.79 -7.40 -8.48
C ARG A 26 -1.58 -8.01 -7.10
N MET A 27 -0.62 -7.52 -6.33
CA MET A 27 -0.38 -8.01 -4.97
C MET A 27 -1.54 -7.68 -4.02
N VAL A 28 -2.21 -6.54 -4.21
CA VAL A 28 -3.47 -6.22 -3.51
C VAL A 28 -4.56 -7.22 -3.91
N SER A 29 -4.79 -7.42 -5.22
CA SER A 29 -5.79 -8.36 -5.74
C SER A 29 -5.52 -9.82 -5.33
N ALA A 30 -4.25 -10.20 -5.15
CA ALA A 30 -3.86 -11.53 -4.65
C ALA A 30 -4.00 -11.68 -3.12
N GLY A 31 -4.20 -10.57 -2.40
CA GLY A 31 -4.29 -10.56 -0.94
C GLY A 31 -2.94 -10.59 -0.22
N ASP A 32 -1.82 -10.41 -0.93
CA ASP A 32 -0.49 -10.26 -0.32
C ASP A 32 -0.38 -8.93 0.46
N LEU A 33 -1.12 -7.92 -0.02
CA LEU A 33 -1.20 -6.58 0.55
C LEU A 33 -2.63 -6.27 0.97
N THR A 34 -2.76 -5.64 2.14
CA THR A 34 -4.01 -5.12 2.67
C THR A 34 -3.94 -3.60 2.60
N LEU A 35 -4.94 -2.96 1.98
CA LEU A 35 -5.00 -1.50 1.91
C LEU A 35 -5.68 -0.93 3.14
N SER A 36 -5.03 0.02 3.80
CA SER A 36 -5.66 0.88 4.78
C SER A 36 -6.25 2.10 4.06
N PHE A 37 -7.50 2.43 4.37
CA PHE A 37 -8.19 3.55 3.73
C PHE A 37 -9.21 4.19 4.69
N ASP A 38 -9.66 5.39 4.37
CA ASP A 38 -10.87 5.99 4.91
C ASP A 38 -11.87 6.34 3.79
N ALA A 39 -12.98 6.99 4.14
CA ALA A 39 -13.98 7.38 3.16
C ALA A 39 -13.48 8.41 2.13
N ARG A 40 -12.52 9.27 2.50
CA ARG A 40 -11.95 10.30 1.60
C ARG A 40 -11.12 9.64 0.51
N ILE A 41 -10.21 8.74 0.88
CA ILE A 41 -9.39 7.98 -0.08
C ILE A 41 -10.27 7.14 -1.02
N LEU A 42 -11.28 6.44 -0.50
CA LEU A 42 -12.18 5.66 -1.36
C LEU A 42 -12.96 6.55 -2.33
N SER A 43 -13.38 7.75 -1.89
CA SER A 43 -14.10 8.69 -2.75
C SER A 43 -13.20 9.21 -3.87
N GLU A 44 -11.94 9.50 -3.56
CA GLU A 44 -10.95 9.89 -4.57
C GLU A 44 -10.70 8.77 -5.58
N TYR A 45 -10.50 7.53 -5.13
CA TYR A 45 -10.39 6.39 -6.05
C TYR A 45 -11.62 6.26 -6.94
N LYS A 46 -12.80 6.39 -6.34
CA LYS A 46 -14.09 6.30 -7.03
C LYS A 46 -14.19 7.33 -8.16
N GLU A 47 -13.80 8.57 -7.88
CA GLU A 47 -13.84 9.67 -8.84
C GLU A 47 -12.76 9.51 -9.92
N VAL A 48 -11.51 9.29 -9.51
CA VAL A 48 -10.36 9.31 -10.41
C VAL A 48 -10.40 8.14 -11.39
N LEU A 49 -10.73 6.92 -10.92
CA LEU A 49 -10.78 5.74 -11.79
C LEU A 49 -11.92 5.81 -12.82
N ARG A 50 -12.96 6.62 -12.57
CA ARG A 50 -14.06 6.82 -13.52
C ARG A 50 -13.80 7.90 -14.57
N ARG A 51 -12.65 8.59 -14.53
CA ARG A 51 -12.35 9.65 -15.49
C ARG A 51 -12.23 9.05 -16.90
N PRO A 52 -12.99 9.54 -17.91
CA PRO A 52 -13.03 8.95 -19.25
C PRO A 52 -11.67 8.83 -19.93
N ARG A 53 -10.73 9.74 -19.62
CA ARG A 53 -9.36 9.74 -20.16
C ARG A 53 -8.57 8.46 -19.89
N PHE A 54 -8.96 7.66 -18.90
CA PHE A 54 -8.31 6.39 -18.58
C PHE A 54 -8.95 5.18 -19.29
N GLY A 55 -10.21 5.30 -19.72
CA GLY A 55 -10.90 4.24 -20.47
C GLY A 55 -11.09 2.93 -19.71
N PHE A 56 -11.15 2.95 -18.38
CA PHE A 56 -11.45 1.75 -17.60
C PHE A 56 -12.92 1.35 -17.73
N GLU A 57 -13.19 0.04 -17.80
CA GLU A 57 -14.56 -0.49 -17.75
C GLU A 57 -15.16 -0.29 -16.35
N GLU A 58 -16.36 0.29 -16.27
CA GLU A 58 -17.02 0.65 -15.01
C GLU A 58 -17.23 -0.57 -14.10
N GLU A 59 -17.60 -1.72 -14.68
CA GLU A 59 -17.82 -2.95 -13.94
C GLU A 59 -16.52 -3.45 -13.27
N LYS A 60 -15.38 -3.29 -13.96
CA LYS A 60 -14.06 -3.66 -13.42
C LYS A 60 -13.62 -2.70 -12.32
N VAL A 61 -13.88 -1.40 -12.48
CA VAL A 61 -13.60 -0.40 -11.45
C VAL A 61 -14.45 -0.66 -10.20
N ALA A 62 -15.75 -0.90 -10.37
CA ALA A 62 -16.66 -1.23 -9.27
C ALA A 62 -16.20 -2.49 -8.53
N ALA A 63 -15.95 -3.60 -9.25
CA ALA A 63 -15.50 -4.85 -8.64
C ALA A 63 -14.16 -4.70 -7.89
N PHE A 64 -13.24 -3.87 -8.42
CA PHE A 64 -11.97 -3.61 -7.75
C PHE A 64 -12.15 -2.78 -6.47
N LEU A 65 -12.98 -1.74 -6.49
CA LEU A 65 -13.28 -0.94 -5.30
C LEU A 65 -14.01 -1.77 -4.23
N ASP A 66 -14.97 -2.60 -4.62
CA ASP A 66 -15.67 -3.51 -3.71
C ASP A 66 -14.70 -4.51 -3.08
N TYR A 67 -13.73 -5.01 -3.86
CA TYR A 67 -12.66 -5.85 -3.34
C TYR A 67 -11.78 -5.11 -2.31
N ILE A 68 -11.42 -3.85 -2.58
CA ILE A 68 -10.67 -3.01 -1.61
C ILE A 68 -11.47 -2.86 -0.31
N VAL A 69 -12.77 -2.57 -0.40
CA VAL A 69 -13.63 -2.44 0.79
C VAL A 69 -13.72 -3.76 1.56
N TYR A 70 -13.87 -4.89 0.84
CA TYR A 70 -14.03 -6.21 1.44
C TYR A 70 -12.76 -6.73 2.12
N ARG A 71 -11.58 -6.48 1.53
CA ARG A 71 -10.29 -7.03 2.00
C ARG A 71 -9.38 -6.04 2.70
N GLY A 72 -9.63 -4.75 2.53
CA GLY A 72 -8.88 -3.68 3.15
C GLY A 72 -9.31 -3.41 4.58
N ARG A 73 -8.67 -2.41 5.19
CA ARG A 73 -8.90 -1.96 6.56
C ARG A 73 -9.42 -0.53 6.51
N ALA A 74 -10.68 -0.35 6.87
CA ALA A 74 -11.25 0.97 7.10
C ALA A 74 -10.66 1.56 8.40
N VAL A 75 -10.20 2.80 8.34
CA VAL A 75 -9.52 3.48 9.45
C VAL A 75 -10.14 4.85 9.66
N ALA A 76 -10.45 5.17 10.92
CA ALA A 76 -10.76 6.53 11.32
C ALA A 76 -9.43 7.25 11.60
N SER A 77 -9.11 8.23 10.76
CA SER A 77 -7.90 9.04 10.91
C SER A 77 -8.22 10.42 11.51
N SER A 78 -7.21 11.02 12.12
CA SER A 78 -7.27 12.38 12.67
C SER A 78 -6.48 13.32 11.77
N PRO A 79 -6.86 14.61 11.70
CA PRO A 79 -6.11 15.62 10.97
C PRO A 79 -4.63 15.68 11.37
N LEU A 80 -3.76 16.00 10.41
CA LEU A 80 -2.33 16.23 10.70
C LEU A 80 -2.13 17.44 11.62
N SER A 81 -1.13 17.37 12.49
CA SER A 81 -0.67 18.52 13.29
C SER A 81 -0.09 19.65 12.43
N HIS A 82 0.39 19.31 11.24
CA HIS A 82 0.96 20.24 10.26
C HIS A 82 0.50 19.85 8.87
N SER A 83 0.00 20.82 8.10
CA SER A 83 -0.43 20.59 6.74
C SER A 83 0.71 20.19 5.81
N LEU A 84 0.35 19.41 4.79
CA LEU A 84 1.23 19.11 3.66
C LEU A 84 1.29 20.29 2.68
N PRO A 85 2.29 20.31 1.77
CA PRO A 85 2.30 21.28 0.67
C PRO A 85 1.05 21.19 -0.21
N ASP A 86 0.50 19.98 -0.35
CA ASP A 86 -0.76 19.72 -1.05
C ASP A 86 -1.78 19.14 -0.04
N PRO A 87 -2.86 19.87 0.27
CA PRO A 87 -3.91 19.39 1.18
C PRO A 87 -4.62 18.11 0.71
N ASP A 88 -4.67 17.87 -0.61
CA ASP A 88 -5.34 16.68 -1.16
C ASP A 88 -4.56 15.38 -0.83
N ASP A 89 -3.28 15.50 -0.49
CA ASP A 89 -2.42 14.38 -0.09
C ASP A 89 -2.53 14.03 1.40
N GLU A 90 -3.11 14.91 2.23
CA GLU A 90 -3.21 14.75 3.68
C GLU A 90 -3.95 13.46 4.10
N PRO A 91 -5.11 13.10 3.51
CA PRO A 91 -5.83 11.89 3.87
C PRO A 91 -4.97 10.61 3.79
N PHE A 92 -4.09 10.52 2.79
CA PHE A 92 -3.20 9.36 2.62
C PHE A 92 -2.19 9.25 3.76
N LEU A 93 -1.59 10.38 4.16
CA LEU A 93 -0.64 10.39 5.27
C LEU A 93 -1.34 10.16 6.61
N GLU A 94 -2.49 10.77 6.84
CA GLU A 94 -3.30 10.60 8.05
C GLU A 94 -3.71 9.15 8.26
N VAL A 95 -4.20 8.49 7.21
CA VAL A 95 -4.54 7.07 7.25
C VAL A 95 -3.29 6.23 7.47
N THR A 96 -2.15 6.58 6.88
CA THR A 96 -0.88 5.86 7.07
C THR A 96 -0.49 5.86 8.55
N LEU A 97 -0.56 7.03 9.20
CA LEU A 97 -0.27 7.20 10.63
C LEU A 97 -1.27 6.47 11.52
N ALA A 98 -2.57 6.68 11.31
CA ALA A 98 -3.63 6.10 12.13
C ALA A 98 -3.71 4.57 12.04
N SER A 99 -3.45 4.02 10.85
CA SER A 99 -3.43 2.57 10.62
C SER A 99 -2.14 1.89 11.09
N GLN A 100 -1.09 2.67 11.36
CA GLN A 100 0.28 2.16 11.52
C GLN A 100 0.73 1.32 10.31
N SER A 101 0.29 1.72 9.11
CA SER A 101 0.67 1.06 7.87
C SER A 101 2.18 1.13 7.69
N VAL A 102 2.73 0.07 7.07
CA VAL A 102 4.19 -0.08 6.93
C VAL A 102 4.79 1.04 6.07
N CYS A 103 4.02 1.54 5.11
CA CYS A 103 4.33 2.75 4.35
C CYS A 103 3.12 3.27 3.59
N LEU A 104 3.22 4.53 3.18
CA LEU A 104 2.51 5.12 2.05
C LEU A 104 3.29 4.88 0.76
N VAL A 105 2.64 4.34 -0.26
CA VAL A 105 3.24 4.14 -1.59
C VAL A 105 2.72 5.21 -2.55
N THR A 106 3.61 6.04 -3.09
CA THR A 106 3.26 7.15 -3.99
C THR A 106 4.26 7.29 -5.15
N GLY A 107 3.77 7.69 -6.33
CA GLY A 107 4.61 8.13 -7.43
C GLY A 107 5.19 9.55 -7.26
N ASN A 108 4.68 10.33 -6.30
CA ASN A 108 4.97 11.75 -6.12
C ASN A 108 5.53 12.05 -4.71
N GLN A 109 6.64 11.41 -4.33
CA GLN A 109 7.23 11.57 -2.98
C GLN A 109 7.50 13.04 -2.57
N LYS A 110 7.71 13.94 -3.54
CA LYS A 110 7.88 15.39 -3.29
C LYS A 110 6.68 16.05 -2.59
N HIS A 111 5.49 15.46 -2.66
CA HIS A 111 4.31 15.97 -1.95
C HIS A 111 4.34 15.64 -0.44
N PHE A 112 5.23 14.72 -0.05
CA PHE A 112 5.35 14.22 1.32
C PHE A 112 6.76 14.51 1.87
N PRO A 113 7.09 15.78 2.16
CA PRO A 113 8.37 16.14 2.76
C PRO A 113 8.54 15.44 4.12
N ALA A 114 9.74 14.92 4.39
CA ALA A 114 10.01 14.03 5.52
C ALA A 114 9.70 14.67 6.88
N GLU A 115 9.95 15.97 7.00
CA GLU A 115 9.66 16.78 8.19
C GLU A 115 8.16 16.93 8.49
N ARG A 116 7.28 16.71 7.49
CA ARG A 116 5.81 16.74 7.66
C ARG A 116 5.22 15.34 7.84
N CYS A 117 5.97 14.28 7.52
CA CYS A 117 5.47 12.91 7.54
C CYS A 117 5.33 12.29 8.96
N GLN A 118 5.75 13.00 10.02
CA GLN A 118 5.62 12.53 11.42
C GLN A 118 6.15 11.10 11.66
N GLY A 119 7.22 10.72 10.95
CA GLY A 119 7.83 9.38 11.05
C GLY A 119 7.17 8.31 10.17
N ALA A 120 6.09 8.63 9.46
CA ALA A 120 5.53 7.73 8.45
C ALA A 120 6.54 7.49 7.32
N LYS A 121 6.64 6.24 6.89
CA LYS A 121 7.47 5.88 5.74
C LYS A 121 6.73 6.15 4.44
N VAL A 122 7.33 6.94 3.57
CA VAL A 122 6.82 7.20 2.22
C VAL A 122 7.79 6.58 1.21
N ALA A 123 7.28 5.75 0.31
CA ALA A 123 8.08 5.00 -0.65
C ALA A 123 7.53 5.13 -2.07
N SER A 124 8.43 5.19 -3.05
CA SER A 124 8.08 4.95 -4.44
C SER A 124 7.68 3.49 -4.66
N PRO A 125 6.95 3.17 -5.75
CA PRO A 125 6.61 1.80 -6.10
C PRO A 125 7.82 0.84 -6.15
N ASN A 126 8.96 1.31 -6.68
CA ASN A 126 10.17 0.50 -6.77
C ASN A 126 10.81 0.25 -5.40
N GLU A 127 10.91 1.28 -4.56
CA GLU A 127 11.44 1.16 -3.20
C GLU A 127 10.58 0.21 -2.37
N PHE A 128 9.26 0.31 -2.49
CA PHE A 128 8.34 -0.60 -1.83
C PHE A 128 8.55 -2.06 -2.25
N LEU A 129 8.69 -2.32 -3.55
CA LEU A 129 8.92 -3.69 -4.04
C LEU A 129 10.25 -4.27 -3.58
N ILE A 130 11.31 -3.45 -3.49
CA ILE A 130 12.60 -3.87 -2.93
C ILE A 130 12.44 -4.22 -1.44
N PHE A 131 11.80 -3.33 -0.67
CA PHE A 131 11.51 -3.56 0.74
C PHE A 131 10.70 -4.85 0.98
N PHE A 132 9.65 -5.07 0.20
CA PHE A 132 8.81 -6.26 0.31
C PHE A 132 9.60 -7.55 0.05
N LYS A 133 10.47 -7.57 -0.98
CA LYS A 133 11.32 -8.73 -1.26
C LYS A 133 12.26 -9.06 -0.11
N ASN A 134 12.88 -8.05 0.50
CA ASN A 134 13.81 -8.24 1.61
C ASN A 134 13.10 -8.83 2.83
N GLN A 135 11.92 -8.30 3.18
CA GLN A 135 11.06 -8.84 4.25
C GLN A 135 10.72 -10.32 4.03
N GLN A 136 10.40 -10.72 2.80
CA GLN A 136 10.10 -12.12 2.48
C GLN A 136 11.34 -13.03 2.56
N ALA A 137 12.51 -12.54 2.16
CA ALA A 137 13.75 -13.29 2.27
C ALA A 137 14.13 -13.53 3.75
N GLU A 138 13.97 -12.53 4.61
CA GLU A 138 14.22 -12.64 6.04
C GLU A 138 13.26 -13.62 6.73
N LYS A 139 11.96 -13.55 6.42
CA LYS A 139 10.96 -14.50 6.92
C LYS A 139 11.30 -15.94 6.55
N LYS A 140 11.75 -16.18 5.31
CA LYS A 140 12.21 -17.51 4.84
C LYS A 140 13.49 -17.99 5.55
N ARG A 141 14.42 -17.08 5.87
CA ARG A 141 15.65 -17.41 6.63
C ARG A 141 15.31 -17.80 8.08
N ARG A 142 14.42 -17.06 8.74
CA ARG A 142 13.98 -17.35 10.12
C ARG A 142 13.25 -18.69 10.24
N THR A 143 12.36 -19.01 9.29
CA THR A 143 11.66 -20.31 9.26
C THR A 143 12.62 -21.48 9.00
N LYS A 144 13.59 -21.35 8.10
CA LYS A 144 14.61 -22.40 7.86
C LYS A 144 15.59 -22.60 9.02
N GLY A 145 15.92 -21.54 9.77
CA GLY A 145 16.80 -21.62 10.95
C GLY A 145 16.16 -22.37 12.12
N SER A 146 14.84 -22.23 12.32
CA SER A 146 14.10 -22.89 13.40
C SER A 146 13.96 -24.42 13.21
N THR A 147 13.97 -24.92 11.97
CA THR A 147 13.88 -26.36 11.70
C THR A 147 15.20 -27.11 11.95
N ARG A 148 16.36 -26.42 11.97
CA ARG A 148 17.68 -27.06 12.11
C ARG A 148 18.09 -27.38 13.56
N THR A 149 17.43 -26.83 14.57
CA THR A 149 17.76 -27.01 16.00
C THR A 149 17.04 -28.18 16.69
N ARG A 150 16.26 -29.00 15.96
CA ARG A 150 15.53 -30.16 16.51
C ARG A 150 16.14 -31.54 16.19
N LYS A 151 17.45 -31.64 15.94
CA LYS A 151 18.18 -32.90 16.05
C LYS A 151 19.11 -32.85 17.26
N LYS A 152 18.60 -33.24 18.43
CA LYS A 152 19.46 -33.72 19.53
C LYS A 152 19.91 -35.15 19.19
N PRO A 153 21.13 -35.54 19.58
CA PRO A 153 21.66 -36.88 19.33
C PRO A 153 20.97 -37.88 20.26
N HIS A 154 20.51 -39.00 19.71
CA HIS A 154 20.23 -40.18 20.54
C HIS A 154 21.57 -40.77 20.96
N ALA A 155 21.79 -40.75 22.27
CA ALA A 155 22.80 -41.54 22.96
C ALA A 155 22.34 -43.00 23.05
N GLY A 156 23.29 -43.93 23.04
CA GLY A 156 23.08 -45.37 23.25
C GLY A 156 23.88 -46.20 22.28
#